data_AF-A0A958FT44-F1
#
_entry.id   AF-A0A958FT44-F1
#
_cell.length_a   1.000
_cell.length_b   1.000
_cell.length_c   1.000
_cell.angle_alpha   90.00
_cell.angle_beta   90.00
_cell.angle_gamma   90.00
#
_symmetry.space_group_name_H-M   'P 1'
#
loop_
_entity.id
_entity.type
_entity.pdbx_description
1 polymer ?
#
loop_
_entity_poly.entity_id
_entity_poly.type
_entity_poly.pdbx_seq_one_letter_code
_entity_poly.pdbx_strand_id
1 'polypeptide(L)'
;MKLKPLFILLFIGVWFSACEEKPETQAQAQALTKTTSDMKKANTLEVVQGGTYTYLRVEDNDREYWIATSKTAVDAGSSVYFKPGLEMVNFQSKELNKKFDVIYFVQQVSTTPNMPSSGGYPGMGENERTTSETDASIQVTPAAGGVTIAELYNNRQNYANKTVKVRGKVTKFNAEIMDRNWVHIQDGTKSGNAHDLTITTNERVNKGDVVTFSGKIVLGKDFGAGYAYEVLMEEASQTE
;
A
#
# COMPACT_ATOMS: atom_id res chain seq x y z
N MET A 1 -70.62 37.59 -18.30
CA MET A 1 -71.10 38.59 -17.32
C MET A 1 -70.80 38.07 -15.93
N LYS A 2 -70.22 38.92 -15.09
CA LYS A 2 -69.55 38.59 -13.83
C LYS A 2 -70.54 38.03 -12.80
N LEU A 3 -70.17 36.97 -12.07
CA LEU A 3 -70.82 36.64 -10.80
C LEU A 3 -69.82 36.07 -9.78
N LYS A 4 -69.57 36.89 -8.76
CA LYS A 4 -69.12 36.56 -7.40
C LYS A 4 -69.91 37.52 -6.49
N PRO A 5 -70.05 37.31 -5.18
CA PRO A 5 -69.94 36.10 -4.36
C PRO A 5 -71.19 35.91 -3.45
N LEU A 6 -71.33 34.78 -2.74
CA LEU A 6 -72.12 34.78 -1.51
C LEU A 6 -71.50 33.86 -0.46
N PHE A 7 -71.18 34.50 0.67
CA PHE A 7 -70.70 33.94 1.92
C PHE A 7 -71.75 33.01 2.54
N ILE A 8 -71.38 31.76 2.84
CA ILE A 8 -71.97 31.01 3.96
C ILE A 8 -70.82 30.45 4.79
N LEU A 9 -70.59 31.11 5.92
CA LEU A 9 -69.85 30.62 7.06
C LEU A 9 -70.64 29.46 7.68
N LEU A 10 -70.10 28.25 7.64
CA LEU A 10 -70.50 27.16 8.53
C LEU A 10 -69.28 26.73 9.34
N PHE A 11 -69.27 27.15 10.60
CA PHE A 11 -68.34 26.73 11.64
C PHE A 11 -68.63 25.26 12.01
N ILE A 12 -67.76 24.34 11.58
CA ILE A 12 -67.59 23.00 12.16
C ILE A 12 -66.07 22.88 12.31
N GLY A 13 -65.49 23.01 13.49
CA GLY A 13 -65.67 22.07 14.59
C GLY A 13 -64.52 21.06 14.54
N VAL A 14 -63.35 21.50 15.03
CA VAL A 14 -62.25 20.76 15.67
C VAL A 14 -61.86 19.40 15.05
N TRP A 15 -60.58 19.26 14.70
CA TRP A 15 -59.65 18.24 15.23
C TRP A 15 -58.24 18.64 14.77
N PHE A 16 -57.51 19.30 15.66
CA PHE A 16 -56.06 19.40 15.57
C PHE A 16 -55.50 17.98 15.79
N SER A 17 -55.22 17.24 14.72
CA SER A 17 -54.19 16.21 14.77
C SER A 17 -52.85 16.92 14.70
N ALA A 18 -52.38 17.38 15.86
CA ALA A 18 -50.97 17.59 16.09
C ALA A 18 -50.32 16.20 16.08
N CYS A 19 -49.80 15.80 14.92
CA CYS A 19 -48.81 14.73 14.88
C CYS A 19 -47.53 15.29 15.48
N GLU A 20 -47.29 14.89 16.72
CA GLU A 20 -46.04 15.00 17.46
C GLU A 20 -44.93 14.32 16.64
N GLU A 21 -44.14 15.09 15.90
CA GLU A 21 -42.87 14.61 15.34
C GLU A 21 -41.91 14.39 16.49
N LYS A 22 -41.81 13.13 16.93
CA LYS A 22 -40.72 12.65 17.77
C LYS A 22 -39.39 12.90 17.07
N PRO A 23 -38.37 13.43 17.76
CA PRO A 23 -37.03 13.55 17.19
C PRO A 23 -36.40 12.17 17.22
N GLU A 24 -36.44 11.46 16.08
CA GLU A 24 -35.58 10.31 15.85
C GLU A 24 -34.14 10.81 15.71
N THR A 25 -33.52 10.83 16.88
CA THR A 25 -32.09 10.94 17.10
C THR A 25 -31.42 9.70 16.50
N GLN A 26 -30.43 9.95 15.64
CA GLN A 26 -29.29 9.07 15.34
C GLN A 26 -29.60 7.70 14.70
N ALA A 27 -29.69 7.67 13.37
CA ALA A 27 -29.33 6.47 12.61
C ALA A 27 -28.91 6.78 11.16
N GLN A 28 -28.04 7.77 10.92
CA GLN A 28 -27.36 7.93 9.62
C GLN A 28 -26.15 8.88 9.74
N ALA A 29 -25.24 8.54 10.65
CA ALA A 29 -23.88 9.05 10.69
C ALA A 29 -22.94 7.92 11.16
N GLN A 30 -22.98 6.79 10.45
CA GLN A 30 -22.01 5.70 10.59
C GLN A 30 -21.67 5.14 9.23
N ALA A 31 -20.88 5.90 8.47
CA ALA A 31 -20.09 5.36 7.38
C ALA A 31 -18.78 6.13 7.28
N LEU A 32 -18.08 6.25 8.41
CA LEU A 32 -16.64 6.49 8.50
C LEU A 32 -16.21 6.09 9.92
N THR A 33 -15.11 5.36 10.00
CA THR A 33 -14.49 4.76 11.21
C THR A 33 -15.08 3.41 11.68
N LYS A 34 -14.80 2.36 10.91
CA LYS A 34 -14.57 1.04 11.52
C LYS A 34 -13.09 0.72 11.40
N THR A 35 -12.36 1.07 12.45
CA THR A 35 -11.02 0.54 12.70
C THR A 35 -11.22 -0.91 13.09
N THR A 36 -10.94 -1.82 12.17
CA THR A 36 -10.96 -3.23 12.50
C THR A 36 -9.71 -3.91 11.99
N SER A 37 -9.12 -4.65 12.92
CA SER A 37 -8.37 -5.87 12.70
C SER A 37 -9.22 -6.95 11.98
N ASP A 38 -9.94 -6.61 10.90
CA ASP A 38 -10.92 -7.50 10.25
C ASP A 38 -10.22 -8.45 9.29
N MET A 39 -9.94 -9.64 9.80
CA MET A 39 -9.63 -10.81 8.99
C MET A 39 -10.83 -11.10 8.06
N LYS A 40 -10.56 -11.16 6.76
CA LYS A 40 -11.51 -11.59 5.74
C LYS A 40 -11.51 -13.12 5.64
N LYS A 41 -12.68 -13.69 5.32
CA LYS A 41 -12.84 -15.09 4.92
C LYS A 41 -13.31 -15.12 3.47
N ALA A 42 -12.66 -15.91 2.63
CA ALA A 42 -13.07 -16.10 1.24
C ALA A 42 -12.97 -17.58 0.84
N ASN A 43 -13.70 -17.99 -0.19
CA ASN A 43 -13.58 -19.32 -0.77
C ASN A 43 -12.62 -19.29 -1.95
N THR A 44 -11.70 -20.25 -2.02
CA THR A 44 -10.73 -20.34 -3.10
C THR A 44 -11.38 -20.98 -4.31
N LEU A 45 -11.48 -20.24 -5.42
CA LEU A 45 -12.02 -20.75 -6.69
C LEU A 45 -10.92 -21.35 -7.57
N GLU A 46 -9.73 -20.74 -7.56
CA GLU A 46 -8.60 -21.14 -8.39
C GLU A 46 -7.30 -20.94 -7.62
N VAL A 47 -6.35 -21.87 -7.78
CA VAL A 47 -5.01 -21.79 -7.20
C VAL A 47 -3.99 -21.89 -8.31
N VAL A 48 -3.14 -20.88 -8.43
CA VAL A 48 -2.00 -20.88 -9.35
C VAL A 48 -0.72 -20.75 -8.54
N GLN A 49 0.13 -21.77 -8.64
CA GLN A 49 1.41 -21.82 -7.96
C GLN A 49 2.46 -21.09 -8.80
N GLY A 50 2.98 -19.96 -8.30
CA GLY A 50 4.19 -19.31 -8.80
C GLY A 50 5.44 -19.80 -8.05
N GLY A 51 6.53 -19.08 -8.15
CA GLY A 51 7.83 -19.45 -7.61
C GLY A 51 7.89 -19.03 -6.17
N THR A 52 7.80 -17.72 -5.92
CA THR A 52 7.76 -17.15 -4.57
C THR A 52 6.34 -16.84 -4.09
N TYR A 53 5.35 -16.81 -4.99
CA TYR A 53 3.96 -16.50 -4.68
C TYR A 53 3.02 -17.69 -4.92
N THR A 54 1.93 -17.72 -4.17
CA THR A 54 0.70 -18.45 -4.52
C THR A 54 -0.38 -17.42 -4.88
N TYR A 55 -0.97 -17.57 -6.06
CA TYR A 55 -2.03 -16.71 -6.55
C TYR A 55 -3.36 -17.44 -6.40
N LEU A 56 -4.35 -16.78 -5.80
CA LEU A 56 -5.65 -17.36 -5.51
C LEU A 56 -6.73 -16.47 -6.13
N ARG A 57 -7.61 -17.03 -6.96
CA ARG A 57 -8.88 -16.39 -7.29
C ARG A 57 -9.85 -16.76 -6.19
N VAL A 58 -10.39 -15.78 -5.49
CA VAL A 58 -11.24 -16.00 -4.32
C VAL A 58 -12.60 -15.35 -4.50
N GLU A 59 -13.60 -15.91 -3.82
CA GLU A 59 -14.97 -15.40 -3.73
C GLU A 59 -15.27 -14.96 -2.29
N ASP A 60 -15.70 -13.72 -2.13
CA ASP A 60 -16.15 -13.13 -0.87
C ASP A 60 -17.43 -12.30 -1.11
N ASN A 61 -18.55 -12.77 -0.56
CA ASN A 61 -19.88 -12.14 -0.71
C ASN A 61 -20.24 -11.84 -2.18
N ASP A 62 -20.25 -12.87 -3.03
CA ASP A 62 -20.54 -12.81 -4.47
C ASP A 62 -19.57 -11.93 -5.30
N ARG A 63 -18.45 -11.51 -4.71
CA ARG A 63 -17.38 -10.80 -5.42
C ARG A 63 -16.20 -11.72 -5.62
N GLU A 64 -15.77 -11.85 -6.87
CA GLU A 64 -14.56 -12.56 -7.24
C GLU A 64 -13.41 -11.58 -7.43
N TYR A 65 -12.25 -11.90 -6.85
CA TYR A 65 -11.03 -11.14 -7.07
C TYR A 65 -9.79 -12.00 -6.88
N TRP A 66 -8.65 -11.50 -7.37
CA TRP A 66 -7.37 -12.16 -7.20
C TRP A 66 -6.67 -11.68 -5.95
N ILE A 67 -6.07 -12.62 -5.22
CA ILE A 67 -5.08 -12.34 -4.18
C ILE A 67 -3.76 -13.04 -4.49
N ALA A 68 -2.64 -12.43 -4.11
CA ALA A 68 -1.31 -13.04 -4.13
C ALA A 68 -0.78 -13.10 -2.70
N THR A 69 -0.30 -14.27 -2.28
CA THR A 69 0.26 -14.49 -0.94
C THR A 69 1.63 -15.15 -1.03
N SER A 70 2.39 -15.08 0.06
CA SER A 70 3.56 -15.94 0.25
C SER A 70 3.30 -17.38 -0.14
N LYS A 71 4.28 -17.98 -0.84
CA LYS A 71 4.24 -19.37 -1.28
C LYS A 71 3.68 -20.26 -0.18
N THR A 72 2.50 -20.80 -0.44
CA THR A 72 1.74 -21.60 0.51
C THR A 72 0.96 -22.69 -0.23
N ALA A 73 0.76 -23.81 0.45
CA ALA A 73 -0.06 -24.90 -0.02
C ALA A 73 -1.52 -24.62 0.39
N VAL A 74 -2.35 -24.35 -0.61
CA VAL A 74 -3.80 -24.15 -0.48
C VAL A 74 -4.45 -24.90 -1.63
N ASP A 75 -5.54 -25.59 -1.35
CA ASP A 75 -6.32 -26.32 -2.36
C ASP A 75 -7.51 -25.47 -2.84
N ALA A 76 -7.86 -25.61 -4.12
CA ALA A 76 -9.10 -25.04 -4.66
C ALA A 76 -10.32 -25.60 -3.91
N GLY A 77 -11.32 -24.77 -3.67
CA GLY A 77 -12.50 -25.07 -2.86
C GLY A 77 -12.31 -24.81 -1.35
N SER A 78 -11.09 -24.53 -0.89
CA SER A 78 -10.84 -24.27 0.54
C SER A 78 -11.29 -22.87 0.97
N SER A 79 -11.85 -22.77 2.18
CA SER A 79 -12.01 -21.48 2.86
C SER A 79 -10.66 -20.98 3.36
N VAL A 80 -10.33 -19.74 3.02
CA VAL A 80 -9.09 -19.06 3.41
C VAL A 80 -9.38 -17.82 4.23
N TYR A 81 -8.50 -17.54 5.19
CA TYR A 81 -8.55 -16.40 6.09
C TYR A 81 -7.31 -15.53 5.88
N PHE A 82 -7.51 -14.22 5.71
CA PHE A 82 -6.41 -13.28 5.49
C PHE A 82 -6.77 -11.88 5.95
N LYS A 83 -5.76 -11.07 6.29
CA LYS A 83 -5.96 -9.64 6.51
C LYS A 83 -5.99 -8.90 5.18
N PRO A 84 -6.70 -7.76 5.08
CA PRO A 84 -6.67 -6.92 3.90
C PRO A 84 -5.24 -6.64 3.44
N GLY A 85 -5.07 -6.71 2.13
CA GLY A 85 -3.80 -6.62 1.45
C GLY A 85 -3.55 -5.29 0.76
N LEU A 86 -2.38 -5.17 0.15
CA LEU A 86 -2.06 -4.10 -0.80
C LEU A 86 -2.80 -4.32 -2.12
N GLU A 87 -3.57 -3.31 -2.54
CA GLU A 87 -4.20 -3.31 -3.85
C GLU A 87 -3.17 -2.94 -4.93
N MET A 88 -3.09 -3.76 -5.98
CA MET A 88 -2.25 -3.53 -7.14
C MET A 88 -3.13 -3.50 -8.38
N VAL A 89 -3.07 -2.39 -9.11
CA VAL A 89 -3.81 -2.18 -10.36
C VAL A 89 -2.87 -2.44 -11.54
N ASN A 90 -3.39 -3.00 -12.64
CA ASN A 90 -2.62 -3.31 -13.86
C ASN A 90 -1.36 -4.17 -13.66
N PHE A 91 -1.35 -5.02 -12.63
CA PHE A 91 -0.18 -5.83 -12.29
C PHE A 91 0.12 -6.89 -13.36
N GLN A 92 1.34 -6.87 -13.91
CA GLN A 92 1.84 -7.90 -14.82
C GLN A 92 2.70 -8.92 -14.06
N SER A 93 2.19 -10.15 -13.90
CA SER A 93 3.02 -11.25 -13.42
C SER A 93 3.90 -11.76 -14.56
N LYS A 94 5.20 -11.51 -14.47
CA LYS A 94 6.20 -12.04 -15.42
C LYS A 94 6.27 -13.56 -15.39
N GLU A 95 6.12 -14.13 -14.20
CA GLU A 95 6.18 -15.56 -13.98
C GLU A 95 4.98 -16.30 -14.58
N LEU A 96 3.78 -15.76 -14.36
CA LEU A 96 2.56 -16.36 -14.90
C LEU A 96 2.29 -15.96 -16.35
N ASN A 97 3.09 -15.05 -16.91
CA ASN A 97 2.82 -14.34 -18.16
C ASN A 97 1.36 -13.85 -18.23
N LYS A 98 0.86 -13.30 -17.11
CA LYS A 98 -0.55 -12.93 -16.92
C LYS A 98 -0.66 -11.50 -16.40
N LYS A 99 -1.58 -10.75 -17.00
CA LYS A 99 -1.97 -9.42 -16.52
C LYS A 99 -3.19 -9.54 -15.60
N PHE A 100 -3.16 -8.81 -14.49
CA PHE A 100 -4.28 -8.65 -13.57
C PHE A 100 -4.72 -7.18 -13.62
N ASP A 101 -6.00 -6.93 -13.87
CA ASP A 101 -6.54 -5.57 -13.80
C ASP A 101 -6.49 -5.05 -12.37
N VAL A 102 -6.86 -5.90 -11.40
CA VAL A 102 -6.68 -5.67 -9.96
C VAL A 102 -6.27 -6.99 -9.30
N ILE A 103 -5.30 -6.93 -8.40
CA ILE A 103 -4.90 -8.04 -7.52
C ILE A 103 -4.54 -7.50 -6.14
N TYR A 104 -4.95 -8.20 -5.08
CA TYR A 104 -4.59 -7.86 -3.72
C TYR A 104 -3.44 -8.72 -3.25
N PHE A 105 -2.30 -8.12 -3.02
CA PHE A 105 -1.23 -8.81 -2.34
C PHE A 105 -1.69 -8.91 -0.89
N VAL A 106 -1.85 -10.12 -0.33
CA VAL A 106 -2.03 -10.36 1.12
C VAL A 106 -0.80 -11.02 1.78
N GLN A 107 -0.44 -10.62 3.00
CA GLN A 107 0.79 -11.09 3.68
C GLN A 107 0.84 -12.61 3.80
N GLN A 108 -0.27 -13.15 4.26
CA GLN A 108 -0.40 -14.54 4.61
C GLN A 108 -1.86 -14.93 4.43
N VAL A 109 -2.04 -16.21 4.13
CA VAL A 109 -3.31 -16.89 4.09
C VAL A 109 -3.23 -18.08 5.04
N SER A 110 -4.29 -18.29 5.82
CA SER A 110 -4.47 -19.51 6.62
C SER A 110 -5.74 -20.23 6.21
N THR A 111 -5.73 -21.55 6.27
CA THR A 111 -6.91 -22.41 6.13
C THR A 111 -7.68 -22.54 7.45
N THR A 112 -7.14 -22.00 8.55
CA THR A 112 -7.80 -21.92 9.85
C THR A 112 -7.97 -20.46 10.31
N PRO A 113 -8.98 -20.14 11.13
CA PRO A 113 -9.19 -18.77 11.63
C PRO A 113 -8.03 -18.20 12.47
N ASN A 114 -7.14 -19.06 12.98
CA ASN A 114 -6.00 -18.63 13.78
C ASN A 114 -4.78 -18.40 12.87
N MET A 115 -4.48 -17.14 12.61
CA MET A 115 -3.30 -16.72 11.85
C MET A 115 -2.14 -16.40 12.80
N PRO A 116 -0.98 -17.10 12.72
CA PRO A 116 0.24 -16.60 13.32
C PRO A 116 0.67 -15.28 12.62
N SER A 117 1.12 -14.30 13.40
CA SER A 117 1.43 -12.92 12.93
C SER A 117 2.77 -12.79 12.18
N SER A 118 3.23 -13.80 11.44
CA SER A 118 4.54 -13.76 10.79
C SER A 118 4.49 -14.21 9.33
N GLY A 119 4.14 -13.28 8.44
CA GLY A 119 4.32 -13.44 7.00
C GLY A 119 4.52 -12.08 6.35
N GLY A 120 5.62 -11.90 5.61
CA GLY A 120 5.84 -10.75 4.71
C GLY A 120 5.45 -11.11 3.27
N TYR A 121 5.52 -10.17 2.33
CA TYR A 121 5.27 -10.51 0.91
C TYR A 121 6.55 -10.90 0.16
N PRO A 122 6.50 -11.90 -0.71
CA PRO A 122 7.66 -12.40 -1.44
C PRO A 122 8.14 -11.52 -2.60
N GLY A 123 9.12 -10.64 -2.43
CA GLY A 123 9.79 -10.01 -3.59
C GLY A 123 9.31 -8.59 -3.89
N MET A 124 8.29 -8.12 -3.19
CA MET A 124 8.38 -6.77 -2.65
C MET A 124 9.35 -6.91 -1.49
N GLY A 125 10.62 -6.57 -1.76
CA GLY A 125 11.77 -6.96 -0.94
C GLY A 125 11.41 -6.91 0.53
N GLU A 126 11.74 -7.96 1.29
CA GLU A 126 11.79 -7.88 2.74
C GLU A 126 12.26 -6.47 3.07
N ASN A 127 11.50 -5.71 3.87
CA ASN A 127 12.14 -4.66 4.63
C ASN A 127 13.14 -5.45 5.47
N GLU A 128 14.29 -5.74 4.89
CA GLU A 128 15.51 -6.07 5.58
C GLU A 128 15.71 -4.83 6.41
N ARG A 129 15.05 -4.87 7.56
CA ARG A 129 15.29 -4.02 8.68
C ARG A 129 16.70 -4.40 9.05
N THR A 130 17.66 -3.81 8.35
CA THR A 130 19.08 -4.00 8.60
C THR A 130 19.56 -5.46 8.47
N THR A 131 19.83 -5.98 7.27
CA THR A 131 20.72 -7.15 7.17
C THR A 131 21.39 -7.38 5.82
N SER A 132 21.18 -6.54 4.80
CA SER A 132 22.20 -6.45 3.76
C SER A 132 23.48 -6.00 4.47
N GLU A 133 24.53 -6.80 4.43
CA GLU A 133 25.83 -6.32 4.92
C GLU A 133 26.19 -5.11 4.06
N THR A 134 26.71 -4.05 4.69
CA THR A 134 27.36 -2.97 3.94
C THR A 134 28.43 -3.65 3.10
N ASP A 135 28.26 -3.68 1.78
CA ASP A 135 29.32 -4.17 0.91
C ASP A 135 30.48 -3.19 1.05
N ALA A 136 31.49 -3.59 1.83
CA ALA A 136 32.63 -2.75 2.18
C ALA A 136 33.40 -2.27 0.93
N SER A 137 33.17 -2.89 -0.25
CA SER A 137 33.73 -2.46 -1.53
C SER A 137 33.01 -1.27 -2.16
N ILE A 138 31.79 -0.93 -1.72
CA ILE A 138 31.06 0.23 -2.25
C ILE A 138 31.61 1.49 -1.62
N GLN A 139 32.16 2.37 -2.44
CA GLN A 139 32.61 3.71 -2.06
C GLN A 139 32.19 4.67 -3.17
N VAL A 140 31.13 5.45 -2.92
CA VAL A 140 30.59 6.40 -3.90
C VAL A 140 30.74 7.81 -3.36
N THR A 141 31.48 8.66 -4.09
CA THR A 141 31.60 10.07 -3.74
C THR A 141 30.25 10.77 -3.93
N PRO A 142 29.77 11.55 -2.94
CA PRO A 142 28.53 12.32 -3.06
C PRO A 142 28.52 13.23 -4.29
N ALA A 143 27.34 13.42 -4.88
CA ALA A 143 27.15 14.40 -5.93
C ALA A 143 27.30 15.84 -5.39
N ALA A 144 27.60 16.80 -6.27
CA ALA A 144 27.63 18.21 -5.90
C ALA A 144 26.26 18.67 -5.35
N GLY A 145 26.27 19.23 -4.14
CA GLY A 145 25.06 19.62 -3.41
C GLY A 145 24.20 18.44 -2.92
N GLY A 146 24.72 17.21 -3.02
CA GLY A 146 24.10 16.00 -2.48
C GLY A 146 24.58 15.67 -1.07
N VAL A 147 23.85 14.76 -0.43
CA VAL A 147 24.14 14.26 0.92
C VAL A 147 24.46 12.76 0.86
N THR A 148 25.22 12.28 1.83
CA THR A 148 25.45 10.83 2.00
C THR A 148 24.24 10.15 2.62
N ILE A 149 24.15 8.83 2.48
CA ILE A 149 23.12 8.02 3.16
C ILE A 149 23.29 8.13 4.68
N ALA A 150 24.50 8.06 5.21
CA ALA A 150 24.75 8.23 6.63
C ALA A 150 24.27 9.60 7.16
N GLU A 151 24.57 10.67 6.44
CA GLU A 151 24.13 12.03 6.79
C GLU A 151 22.60 12.16 6.76
N LEU A 152 21.96 11.61 5.72
CA LEU A 152 20.52 11.57 5.58
C LEU A 152 19.86 10.87 6.78
N TYR A 153 20.34 9.69 7.18
CA TYR A 153 19.77 8.96 8.31
C TYR A 153 20.05 9.59 9.67
N ASN A 154 21.26 10.14 9.88
CA ASN A 154 21.64 10.84 11.11
C ASN A 154 20.81 12.11 11.32
N ASN A 155 20.43 12.79 10.23
CA ASN A 155 19.71 14.07 10.27
C ASN A 155 18.32 13.99 9.62
N ARG A 156 17.70 12.80 9.60
CA ARG A 156 16.45 12.53 8.84
C ARG A 156 15.34 13.55 9.05
N GLN A 157 15.17 14.03 10.28
CA GLN A 157 14.17 15.05 10.62
C GLN A 157 14.40 16.37 9.87
N ASN A 158 15.65 16.73 9.58
CA ASN A 158 15.99 17.95 8.85
C ASN A 158 15.66 17.85 7.37
N TYR A 159 15.51 16.63 6.83
CA TYR A 159 15.20 16.37 5.43
C TYR A 159 13.74 16.02 5.19
N ALA A 160 12.93 15.84 6.23
CA ALA A 160 11.51 15.51 6.11
C ALA A 160 10.79 16.48 5.16
N ASN A 161 10.15 15.92 4.13
CA ASN A 161 9.43 16.61 3.05
C ASN A 161 10.29 17.56 2.20
N LYS A 162 11.63 17.46 2.26
CA LYS A 162 12.54 18.22 1.41
C LYS A 162 13.01 17.38 0.23
N THR A 163 13.24 18.04 -0.88
CA THR A 163 13.95 17.45 -2.01
C THR A 163 15.44 17.41 -1.68
N VAL A 164 16.03 16.23 -1.79
CA VAL A 164 17.47 16.02 -1.58
C VAL A 164 18.06 15.27 -2.77
N LYS A 165 19.37 15.45 -2.96
CA LYS A 165 20.13 14.71 -3.96
C LYS A 165 21.01 13.67 -3.27
N VAL A 166 20.94 12.41 -3.71
CA VAL A 166 21.76 11.31 -3.19
C VAL A 166 22.35 10.55 -4.36
N ARG A 167 23.65 10.23 -4.27
CA ARG A 167 24.37 9.45 -5.28
C ARG A 167 24.81 8.13 -4.67
N GLY A 168 24.56 7.03 -5.36
CA GLY A 168 24.88 5.69 -4.86
C GLY A 168 24.89 4.64 -5.96
N LYS A 169 25.41 3.46 -5.61
CA LYS A 169 25.40 2.27 -6.45
C LYS A 169 24.10 1.51 -6.26
N VAL A 170 23.43 1.15 -7.34
CA VAL A 170 22.18 0.37 -7.31
C VAL A 170 22.50 -1.06 -6.83
N THR A 171 21.91 -1.46 -5.71
CA THR A 171 22.03 -2.81 -5.13
C THR A 171 20.85 -3.71 -5.49
N LYS A 172 19.67 -3.11 -5.71
CA LYS A 172 18.43 -3.80 -6.09
C LYS A 172 17.54 -2.88 -6.94
N PHE A 173 16.85 -3.48 -7.91
CA PHE A 173 15.88 -2.80 -8.76
C PHE A 173 14.64 -3.69 -8.95
N ASN A 174 13.47 -3.20 -8.54
CA ASN A 174 12.18 -3.84 -8.76
C ASN A 174 11.29 -2.89 -9.55
N ALA A 175 10.99 -3.22 -10.81
CA ALA A 175 10.17 -2.39 -11.67
C ALA A 175 8.66 -2.65 -11.46
N GLU A 176 7.85 -1.65 -11.78
CA GLU A 176 6.39 -1.80 -11.97
C GLU A 176 5.64 -2.31 -10.73
N ILE A 177 6.03 -1.83 -9.55
CA ILE A 177 5.36 -2.10 -8.28
C ILE A 177 4.66 -0.82 -7.82
N MET A 178 3.32 -0.84 -7.72
CA MET A 178 2.49 0.32 -7.35
C MET A 178 2.66 1.50 -8.33
N ASP A 179 2.62 1.19 -9.64
CA ASP A 179 2.80 2.15 -10.74
C ASP A 179 4.13 2.92 -10.71
N ARG A 180 5.16 2.35 -10.07
CA ARG A 180 6.50 2.95 -9.94
C ARG A 180 7.58 1.88 -9.86
N ASN A 181 8.83 2.28 -10.06
CA ASN A 181 10.00 1.44 -9.85
C ASN A 181 10.59 1.72 -8.47
N TRP A 182 11.11 0.66 -7.83
CA TRP A 182 11.72 0.68 -6.52
C TRP A 182 13.20 0.35 -6.66
N VAL A 183 14.05 1.26 -6.20
CA VAL A 183 15.50 1.18 -6.30
C VAL A 183 16.09 1.21 -4.91
N HIS A 184 17.00 0.28 -4.63
CA HIS A 184 17.85 0.35 -3.46
C HIS A 184 19.24 0.82 -3.90
N ILE A 185 19.79 1.81 -3.20
CA ILE A 185 21.14 2.31 -3.45
C ILE A 185 21.97 2.29 -2.16
N GLN A 186 23.27 2.08 -2.32
CA GLN A 186 24.27 2.22 -1.26
C GLN A 186 25.40 3.14 -1.73
N ASP A 187 25.92 3.98 -0.85
CA ASP A 187 27.05 4.88 -1.14
C ASP A 187 28.34 4.49 -0.39
N GLY A 188 28.27 3.45 0.46
CA GLY A 188 29.37 2.99 1.31
C GLY A 188 29.35 3.57 2.72
N THR A 189 28.47 4.54 2.99
CA THR A 189 28.31 5.16 4.30
C THR A 189 27.18 4.50 5.09
N LYS A 190 27.22 4.60 6.42
CA LYS A 190 26.15 4.09 7.28
C LYS A 190 25.91 4.93 8.54
N SER A 191 24.67 4.94 9.00
CA SER A 191 24.24 5.42 10.32
C SER A 191 23.75 4.23 11.14
N GLY A 192 24.61 3.74 12.05
CA GLY A 192 24.42 2.49 12.77
C GLY A 192 24.23 1.32 11.80
N ASN A 193 22.97 0.96 11.62
CA ASN A 193 22.49 -0.17 10.85
C ASN A 193 21.96 0.25 9.45
N ALA A 194 21.61 1.53 9.28
CA ALA A 194 21.12 2.07 8.01
C ALA A 194 22.28 2.41 7.07
N HIS A 195 22.37 1.69 5.95
CA HIS A 195 23.42 1.84 4.93
C HIS A 195 22.85 1.80 3.50
N ASP A 196 21.53 1.63 3.37
CA ASP A 196 20.78 1.52 2.12
C ASP A 196 19.68 2.58 2.12
N LEU A 197 19.44 3.20 0.96
CA LEU A 197 18.32 4.10 0.74
C LEU A 197 17.38 3.51 -0.30
N THR A 198 16.11 3.36 0.09
CA THR A 198 15.03 3.01 -0.84
C THR A 198 14.51 4.26 -1.55
N ILE A 199 14.37 4.16 -2.86
CA ILE A 199 13.96 5.22 -3.77
C ILE A 199 12.81 4.71 -4.63
N THR A 200 11.79 5.53 -4.82
CA THR A 200 10.77 5.29 -5.86
C THR A 200 10.93 6.28 -7.01
N THR A 201 10.83 5.78 -8.24
CA THR A 201 11.05 6.55 -9.48
C THR A 201 10.27 5.93 -10.64
N ASN A 202 10.04 6.68 -11.72
CA ASN A 202 9.53 6.12 -12.99
C ASN A 202 10.65 5.70 -13.94
N GLU A 203 11.90 5.97 -13.57
CA GLU A 203 13.07 5.70 -14.41
C GLU A 203 13.57 4.27 -14.25
N ARG A 204 14.22 3.75 -15.28
CA ARG A 204 14.79 2.40 -15.27
C ARG A 204 16.30 2.49 -15.05
N VAL A 205 16.78 1.69 -14.10
CA VAL A 205 18.21 1.55 -13.77
C VAL A 205 18.58 0.08 -13.70
N ASN A 206 19.87 -0.23 -13.79
CA ASN A 206 20.36 -1.59 -13.63
C ASN A 206 21.10 -1.75 -12.30
N LYS A 207 21.05 -2.97 -11.75
CA LYS A 207 21.87 -3.34 -10.60
C LYS A 207 23.35 -3.15 -10.95
N GLY A 208 24.08 -2.44 -10.09
CA GLY A 208 25.49 -2.11 -10.26
C GLY A 208 25.76 -0.70 -10.79
N ASP A 209 24.76 -0.03 -11.36
CA ASP A 209 24.90 1.34 -11.87
C ASP A 209 25.19 2.31 -10.72
N VAL A 210 26.06 3.30 -10.96
CA VAL A 210 26.23 4.44 -10.03
C VAL A 210 25.38 5.59 -10.55
N VAL A 211 24.35 5.93 -9.79
CA VAL A 211 23.30 6.89 -10.19
C VAL A 211 23.13 7.98 -9.15
N THR A 212 22.70 9.16 -9.61
CA THR A 212 22.32 10.28 -8.75
C THR A 212 20.83 10.48 -8.87
N PHE A 213 20.12 10.48 -7.74
CA PHE A 213 18.69 10.75 -7.68
C PHE A 213 18.41 12.04 -6.93
N SER A 214 17.43 12.80 -7.42
CA SER A 214 16.85 13.94 -6.72
C SER A 214 15.37 13.65 -6.46
N GLY A 215 14.95 13.66 -5.19
CA GLY A 215 13.59 13.32 -4.81
C GLY A 215 13.23 13.77 -3.40
N LYS A 216 11.95 13.68 -3.05
CA LYS A 216 11.41 14.15 -1.76
C LYS A 216 11.62 13.09 -0.68
N ILE A 217 12.18 13.46 0.46
CA ILE A 217 12.33 12.54 1.60
C ILE A 217 11.04 12.48 2.41
N VAL A 218 10.51 11.27 2.58
CA VAL A 218 9.36 10.96 3.42
C VAL A 218 9.80 10.04 4.54
N LEU A 219 9.35 10.35 5.76
CA LEU A 219 9.70 9.59 6.96
C LEU A 219 8.52 8.74 7.43
N GLY A 220 8.81 7.57 8.00
CA GLY A 220 7.81 6.71 8.64
C GLY A 220 6.69 6.28 7.69
N LYS A 221 6.99 6.12 6.40
CA LYS A 221 6.01 5.74 5.39
C LYS A 221 5.68 4.26 5.56
N ASP A 222 4.44 3.97 5.93
CA ASP A 222 3.93 2.61 6.05
C ASP A 222 2.93 2.33 4.93
N PHE A 223 3.29 1.41 4.04
CA PHE A 223 2.38 0.86 3.03
C PHE A 223 1.57 -0.32 3.58
N GLY A 224 1.71 -0.60 4.87
CA GLY A 224 1.10 -1.71 5.56
C GLY A 224 1.92 -2.98 5.38
N ALA A 225 1.54 -3.96 6.20
CA ALA A 225 1.81 -5.35 5.88
C ALA A 225 3.32 -5.71 5.79
N GLY A 226 4.11 -5.04 6.63
CA GLY A 226 5.57 -5.17 6.73
C GLY A 226 6.35 -4.11 5.94
N TYR A 227 5.68 -3.35 5.06
CA TYR A 227 6.31 -2.33 4.22
C TYR A 227 6.34 -0.95 4.87
N ALA A 228 7.06 -0.84 5.99
CA ALA A 228 7.35 0.41 6.67
C ALA A 228 8.78 0.89 6.42
N TYR A 229 8.92 2.11 5.90
CA TYR A 229 10.19 2.76 5.61
C TYR A 229 10.42 3.91 6.58
N GLU A 230 11.53 3.85 7.33
CA GLU A 230 11.92 4.96 8.21
C GLU A 230 12.28 6.21 7.40
N VAL A 231 12.96 6.01 6.26
CA VAL A 231 13.33 7.02 5.27
C VAL A 231 13.03 6.43 3.89
N LEU A 232 12.27 7.16 3.07
CA LEU A 232 11.97 6.82 1.68
C LEU A 232 12.18 8.08 0.82
N MET A 233 12.85 7.94 -0.32
CA MET A 233 12.86 8.98 -1.34
C MET A 233 11.73 8.72 -2.33
N GLU A 234 10.74 9.61 -2.39
CA GLU A 234 9.59 9.49 -3.29
C GLU A 234 9.76 10.34 -4.57
N GLU A 235 9.21 9.81 -5.66
CA GLU A 235 9.07 10.51 -6.95
C GLU A 235 10.40 11.04 -7.49
N ALA A 236 11.47 10.28 -7.28
CA ALA A 236 12.81 10.71 -7.63
C ALA A 236 13.01 10.71 -9.14
N SER A 237 13.76 11.70 -9.63
CA SER A 237 14.28 11.73 -11.01
C SER A 237 15.79 11.57 -10.97
N GLN A 238 16.35 10.82 -11.92
CA GLN A 238 17.79 10.72 -12.08
C GLN A 238 18.31 12.06 -12.57
N THR A 239 19.43 12.49 -12.01
CA THR A 239 20.14 13.68 -12.46
C THR A 239 21.55 13.29 -12.87
N GLU A 240 22.18 14.17 -13.66
CA GLU A 240 23.62 14.10 -13.96
C GLU A 240 24.48 14.17 -12.69
#